data_AF-A0A8T6ND52-F1
#
_entry.id   AF-A0A8T6ND52-F1
#
_cell.length_a   1.000
_cell.length_b   1.000
_cell.length_c   1.000
_cell.angle_alpha   90.00
_cell.angle_beta   90.00
_cell.angle_gamma   90.00
#
_symmetry.space_group_name_H-M   'P 1'
#
loop_
_entity.id
_entity.type
_entity.pdbx_description
1 polymer ?
#
loop_
_entity_poly.entity_id
_entity_poly.type
_entity_poly.pdbx_seq_one_letter_code
_entity_poly.pdbx_strand_id
1 'polypeptide(L)'
;MTAHTNHAIKEIEQENQIFDEISRVLESDKKNLEMHVTDLKDKINETKHRLNETEQQNKILNCIIEQKLSKNHRNRYAIVLFLSALLLVSTVLAVNQYVKPSELKTGYFTYDLKGDEVYGAQKWNKPDGTQIRIYIQNLANLSDEKIRLVKEAITSKETISVDDSLTHKAPSGNKSTFYLGWSGVMENELHFSAVFVDSVNDSDIVLSLIRTKNMDDYSGWTESTTKDGEILHSNITIFDAHEVSDQNLGTIVRHEFGHALGLGHSTDPTDLMFPTVTTAIPYVSECDYAALVSIYNLGSDVHTCEK
;
A
#
# COMPACT_ATOMS: atom_id res chain seq x y z
N MET A 1 33.42 73.50 -15.90
CA MET A 1 33.78 72.06 -15.94
C MET A 1 33.06 71.21 -14.88
N THR A 2 32.64 71.78 -13.74
CA THR A 2 32.02 71.08 -12.60
C THR A 2 30.52 70.74 -12.75
N ALA A 3 29.74 71.53 -13.48
CA ALA A 3 28.30 71.27 -13.68
C ALA A 3 28.04 70.05 -14.57
N HIS A 4 28.89 69.83 -15.58
CA HIS A 4 28.75 68.73 -16.54
C HIS A 4 29.12 67.36 -15.93
N THR A 5 30.06 67.35 -14.98
CA THR A 5 30.46 66.16 -14.22
C THR A 5 29.40 65.76 -13.20
N ASN A 6 28.76 66.72 -12.52
CA ASN A 6 27.67 66.44 -11.58
C ASN A 6 26.40 65.90 -12.27
N HIS A 7 26.14 66.31 -13.51
CA HIS A 7 25.02 65.75 -14.30
C HIS A 7 25.27 64.28 -14.65
N ALA A 8 26.46 63.96 -15.15
CA ALA A 8 26.83 62.59 -15.50
C ALA A 8 26.82 61.63 -14.29
N ILE A 9 27.24 62.11 -13.10
CA ILE A 9 27.17 61.32 -11.87
C ILE A 9 25.71 61.00 -11.49
N LYS A 10 24.80 61.98 -11.61
CA LYS A 10 23.37 61.75 -11.34
C LYS A 10 22.71 60.78 -12.33
N GLU A 11 23.10 60.82 -13.60
CA GLU A 11 22.62 59.85 -14.60
C GLU A 11 23.08 58.43 -14.24
N ILE A 12 24.34 58.25 -13.86
CA ILE A 12 24.87 56.95 -13.43
C ILE A 12 24.17 56.45 -12.15
N GLU A 13 23.89 57.34 -11.19
CA GLU A 13 23.12 56.97 -9.99
C GLU A 13 21.70 56.51 -10.34
N GLN A 14 21.04 57.16 -11.30
CA GLN A 14 19.71 56.75 -11.78
C GLN A 14 19.75 55.40 -12.52
N GLU A 15 20.75 55.18 -13.38
CA GLU A 15 20.94 53.91 -14.08
C GLU A 15 21.16 52.75 -13.09
N ASN A 16 21.98 52.98 -12.06
CA ASN A 16 22.22 51.97 -11.02
C ASN A 16 20.93 51.66 -10.22
N GLN A 17 20.12 52.67 -9.89
CA GLN A 17 18.84 52.46 -9.21
C GLN A 17 17.87 51.63 -10.06
N ILE A 18 17.81 51.88 -11.37
CA ILE A 18 17.00 51.10 -12.31
C ILE A 18 17.53 49.66 -12.39
N PHE A 19 18.85 49.47 -12.43
CA PHE A 19 19.46 48.15 -12.47
C PHE A 19 19.17 47.33 -11.20
N ASP A 20 19.23 47.97 -10.03
CA ASP A 20 18.89 47.34 -8.75
C ASP A 20 17.40 46.96 -8.65
N GLU A 21 16.52 47.76 -9.26
CA GLU A 21 15.08 47.45 -9.34
C GLU A 21 14.82 46.28 -10.30
N ILE A 22 15.44 46.28 -11.48
CA ILE A 22 15.36 45.15 -12.44
C ILE A 22 15.88 43.86 -11.80
N SER A 23 17.00 43.92 -11.08
CA SER A 23 17.59 42.75 -10.42
C SER A 23 16.65 42.16 -9.35
N ARG A 24 16.00 43.01 -8.55
CA ARG A 24 15.01 42.56 -7.54
C ARG A 24 13.79 41.92 -8.18
N VAL A 25 13.29 42.46 -9.30
CA VAL A 25 12.17 41.86 -10.04
C VAL A 25 12.56 40.49 -10.59
N LEU A 26 13.75 40.37 -11.20
CA LEU A 26 14.25 39.11 -11.73
C LEU A 26 14.41 38.04 -10.64
N GLU A 27 14.89 38.39 -9.45
CA GLU A 27 14.98 37.46 -8.32
C GLU A 27 13.61 37.00 -7.82
N SER A 28 12.65 37.92 -7.74
CA SER A 28 11.26 37.59 -7.37
C SER A 28 10.62 36.64 -8.39
N ASP A 29 10.77 36.93 -9.69
CA ASP A 29 10.24 36.11 -10.77
C ASP A 29 10.89 34.73 -10.80
N LYS A 30 12.20 34.65 -10.58
CA LYS A 30 12.92 33.37 -10.44
C LYS A 30 12.35 32.53 -9.30
N LYS A 31 12.16 33.12 -8.12
CA LYS A 31 11.59 32.42 -6.95
C LYS A 31 10.16 31.93 -7.22
N ASN A 32 9.35 32.75 -7.89
CA ASN A 32 7.99 32.39 -8.28
C ASN A 32 7.99 31.22 -9.28
N LEU A 33 8.90 31.23 -10.24
CA LEU A 33 9.07 30.16 -11.21
C LEU A 33 9.52 28.85 -10.55
N GLU A 34 10.46 28.89 -9.60
CA GLU A 34 10.90 27.73 -8.83
C GLU A 34 9.75 27.10 -8.03
N MET A 35 8.88 27.94 -7.44
CA MET A 35 7.69 27.48 -6.73
C MET A 35 6.70 26.79 -7.67
N HIS A 36 6.43 27.37 -8.85
CA HIS A 36 5.57 26.77 -9.87
C HIS A 36 6.12 25.45 -10.41
N VAL A 37 7.44 25.35 -10.63
CA VAL A 37 8.08 24.10 -11.06
C VAL A 37 7.93 23.02 -10.00
N THR A 38 8.01 23.38 -8.71
CA THR A 38 7.82 22.43 -7.60
C THR A 38 6.37 21.95 -7.54
N ASP A 39 5.40 22.86 -7.56
CA ASP A 39 3.97 22.53 -7.60
C ASP A 39 3.60 21.64 -8.81
N LEU A 40 4.16 21.92 -9.99
CA LEU A 40 3.96 21.09 -11.18
C LEU A 40 4.55 19.69 -11.02
N LYS A 41 5.72 19.55 -10.40
CA LYS A 41 6.31 18.23 -10.11
C LYS A 41 5.43 17.41 -9.18
N ASP A 42 4.90 18.04 -8.14
CA ASP A 42 4.02 17.37 -7.18
C ASP A 42 2.72 16.91 -7.84
N LYS A 43 2.09 17.77 -8.67
CA LYS A 43 0.91 17.41 -9.46
C LYS A 43 1.17 16.29 -10.46
N ILE A 44 2.34 16.27 -11.11
CA ILE A 44 2.73 15.19 -12.02
C ILE A 44 2.84 13.86 -11.25
N ASN A 45 3.48 13.88 -10.07
CA ASN A 45 3.60 12.69 -9.22
C ASN A 45 2.23 12.18 -8.76
N GLU A 46 1.32 13.07 -8.37
CA GLU A 46 -0.04 12.74 -7.95
C GLU A 46 -0.87 12.14 -9.10
N THR A 47 -0.83 12.75 -10.30
CA THR A 47 -1.53 12.20 -11.47
C THR A 47 -0.98 10.84 -11.90
N LYS A 48 0.33 10.66 -11.82
CA LYS A 48 1.01 9.40 -12.11
C LYS A 48 0.62 8.31 -11.12
N HIS A 49 0.56 8.64 -9.84
CA HIS A 49 0.09 7.75 -8.79
C HIS A 49 -1.33 7.27 -9.09
N ARG A 50 -2.26 8.19 -9.39
CA ARG A 50 -3.63 7.86 -9.83
C ARG A 50 -3.69 6.96 -11.06
N LEU A 51 -2.78 7.15 -12.03
CA LEU A 51 -2.71 6.30 -13.22
C LEU A 51 -2.34 4.86 -12.86
N ASN A 52 -1.33 4.66 -12.03
CA ASN A 52 -0.91 3.32 -11.59
C ASN A 52 -2.03 2.59 -10.84
N GLU A 53 -2.75 3.30 -9.96
CA GLU A 53 -3.91 2.75 -9.26
C GLU A 53 -5.01 2.35 -10.23
N THR A 54 -5.29 3.19 -11.22
CA THR A 54 -6.28 2.88 -12.27
C THR A 54 -5.88 1.64 -13.08
N GLU A 55 -4.60 1.50 -13.41
CA GLU A 55 -4.08 0.31 -14.10
C GLU A 55 -4.21 -0.96 -13.24
N GLN A 56 -3.90 -0.88 -11.94
CA GLN A 56 -4.08 -1.99 -11.01
C GLN A 56 -5.57 -2.36 -10.87
N GLN A 57 -6.46 -1.38 -10.71
CA GLN A 57 -7.91 -1.59 -10.69
C GLN A 57 -8.40 -2.29 -11.96
N ASN A 58 -7.93 -1.85 -13.13
CA ASN A 58 -8.28 -2.48 -14.41
C ASN A 58 -7.80 -3.93 -14.48
N LYS A 59 -6.58 -4.23 -14.02
CA LYS A 59 -6.07 -5.61 -13.96
C LYS A 59 -6.93 -6.49 -13.05
N ILE A 60 -7.25 -6.01 -11.84
CA ILE A 60 -8.07 -6.74 -10.86
C ILE A 60 -9.49 -6.94 -11.40
N LEU A 61 -10.10 -5.89 -11.94
CA LEU A 61 -11.43 -5.94 -12.53
C LEU A 61 -11.49 -6.94 -13.68
N ASN A 62 -10.50 -6.96 -14.55
CA ASN A 62 -10.39 -7.95 -15.62
C ASN A 62 -10.31 -9.37 -15.07
N CYS A 63 -9.53 -9.61 -14.01
CA CYS A 63 -9.47 -10.94 -13.36
C CYS A 63 -10.85 -11.36 -12.81
N ILE A 64 -11.55 -10.45 -12.13
CA ILE A 64 -12.91 -10.70 -11.60
C ILE A 64 -13.89 -10.99 -12.74
N ILE A 65 -13.84 -10.20 -13.81
CA ILE A 65 -14.70 -10.38 -14.99
C ILE A 65 -14.40 -11.73 -15.65
N GLU A 66 -13.15 -12.08 -15.89
CA GLU A 66 -12.76 -13.36 -16.49
C GLU A 66 -13.22 -14.55 -15.65
N GLN A 67 -13.08 -14.47 -14.32
CA GLN A 67 -13.56 -15.50 -13.41
C GLN A 67 -15.09 -15.64 -13.44
N LYS A 68 -15.84 -14.52 -13.48
CA LYS A 68 -17.31 -14.52 -13.60
C LYS A 68 -17.79 -15.01 -14.97
N LEU A 69 -17.14 -14.61 -16.05
CA LEU A 69 -17.41 -15.07 -17.43
C LEU A 69 -17.05 -16.54 -17.63
N SER A 70 -16.00 -17.03 -16.97
CA SER A 70 -15.64 -18.46 -16.95
C SER A 70 -16.74 -19.31 -16.30
N LYS A 71 -17.50 -18.75 -15.34
CA LYS A 71 -18.66 -19.42 -14.72
C LYS A 71 -19.94 -19.32 -15.54
N ASN A 72 -20.04 -18.41 -16.53
CA ASN A 72 -21.25 -18.26 -17.34
C ASN A 72 -20.98 -17.67 -18.75
N HIS A 73 -21.23 -18.49 -19.78
CA HIS A 73 -21.27 -18.19 -21.22
C HIS A 73 -20.07 -17.50 -21.88
N ARG A 74 -19.10 -18.33 -22.29
CA ARG A 74 -17.83 -17.99 -22.95
C ARG A 74 -17.91 -17.41 -24.38
N ASN A 75 -19.05 -17.44 -25.07
CA ASN A 75 -19.05 -17.23 -26.53
C ASN A 75 -19.62 -15.88 -27.04
N ARG A 76 -20.26 -15.05 -26.21
CA ARG A 76 -20.92 -13.81 -26.71
C ARG A 76 -20.13 -12.52 -26.45
N TYR A 77 -19.23 -12.51 -25.46
CA TYR A 77 -18.50 -11.30 -25.05
C TYR A 77 -17.06 -11.21 -25.61
N ALA A 78 -16.49 -12.34 -26.04
CA ALA A 78 -15.12 -12.38 -26.58
C ALA A 78 -14.93 -11.53 -27.85
N ILE A 79 -15.97 -11.38 -28.68
CA ILE A 79 -15.90 -10.61 -29.93
C ILE A 79 -15.92 -9.10 -29.65
N VAL A 80 -16.62 -8.66 -28.60
CA VAL A 80 -16.75 -7.23 -28.25
C VAL A 80 -15.48 -6.72 -27.58
N LEU A 81 -14.84 -7.53 -26.73
CA LEU A 81 -13.60 -7.18 -26.03
C LEU A 81 -12.38 -7.10 -26.96
N PHE A 82 -12.36 -7.88 -28.05
CA PHE A 82 -11.26 -7.86 -29.01
C PHE A 82 -11.21 -6.55 -29.82
N LEU A 83 -12.37 -5.95 -30.11
CA LEU A 83 -12.47 -4.70 -30.86
C LEU A 83 -12.15 -3.46 -30.00
N SER A 84 -12.40 -3.50 -28.68
CA SER A 84 -12.02 -2.42 -27.77
C SER A 84 -10.53 -2.45 -27.41
N ALA A 85 -9.92 -3.63 -27.31
CA ALA A 85 -8.49 -3.78 -27.04
C ALA A 85 -7.61 -3.20 -28.16
N LEU A 86 -8.01 -3.35 -29.42
CA LEU A 86 -7.29 -2.80 -30.58
C LEU A 86 -7.25 -1.27 -30.61
N LEU A 87 -8.21 -0.60 -29.98
CA LEU A 87 -8.27 0.87 -29.87
C LEU A 87 -7.45 1.43 -28.70
N LEU A 88 -7.15 0.63 -27.67
CA LEU A 88 -6.36 1.05 -26.50
C LEU A 88 -4.86 0.79 -26.67
N VAL A 89 -4.48 -0.22 -27.46
CA VAL A 89 -3.05 -0.54 -27.70
C VAL A 89 -2.32 0.58 -28.47
N SER A 90 -3.03 1.41 -29.23
CA SER A 90 -2.44 2.54 -29.96
C SER A 90 -2.08 3.74 -29.08
N THR A 91 -2.69 3.89 -27.89
CA THR A 91 -2.42 5.01 -26.98
C THR A 91 -1.36 4.69 -25.93
N VAL A 92 -1.23 3.42 -25.52
CA VAL A 92 -0.32 3.00 -24.43
C VAL A 92 1.15 2.97 -24.84
N LEU A 93 1.47 2.79 -26.12
CA LEU A 93 2.86 2.68 -26.61
C LEU A 93 3.66 4.01 -26.55
N ALA A 94 3.03 5.13 -26.18
CA ALA A 94 3.67 6.44 -26.13
C ALA A 94 4.18 6.88 -24.74
N VAL A 95 3.84 6.18 -23.65
CA VAL A 95 4.11 6.67 -22.26
C VAL A 95 5.18 5.85 -21.53
N ASN A 96 5.80 4.88 -22.18
CA ASN A 96 6.73 3.97 -21.52
C ASN A 96 8.13 4.59 -21.33
N GLN A 97 8.24 5.52 -20.38
CA GLN A 97 9.51 5.92 -19.77
C GLN A 97 9.36 5.97 -18.25
N TYR A 98 9.97 4.97 -17.61
CA TYR A 98 10.41 4.85 -16.22
C TYR A 98 9.56 5.59 -15.17
N VAL A 99 8.61 4.85 -14.63
CA VAL A 99 7.77 5.23 -13.49
C VAL A 99 8.05 4.27 -12.35
N LYS A 100 8.55 4.78 -11.21
CA LYS A 100 8.59 4.00 -9.97
C LYS A 100 7.16 3.88 -9.43
N PRO A 101 6.66 2.67 -9.10
CA PRO A 101 5.38 2.48 -8.43
C PRO A 101 5.30 3.26 -7.11
N SER A 102 4.08 3.49 -6.59
CA SER A 102 3.91 3.95 -5.21
C SER A 102 4.48 2.90 -4.27
N GLU A 103 5.59 3.22 -3.62
CA GLU A 103 6.25 2.32 -2.68
C GLU A 103 5.63 2.51 -1.30
N LEU A 104 5.04 1.45 -0.75
CA LEU A 104 4.51 1.45 0.61
C LEU A 104 5.53 0.79 1.53
N LYS A 105 6.27 1.59 2.28
CA LYS A 105 7.25 1.08 3.23
C LYS A 105 6.55 0.63 4.50
N THR A 106 6.81 -0.59 4.93
CA THR A 106 6.21 -1.20 6.12
C THR A 106 7.29 -1.66 7.09
N GLY A 107 6.92 -1.83 8.36
CA GLY A 107 7.82 -2.31 9.38
C GLY A 107 7.08 -3.04 10.49
N TYR A 108 7.77 -3.95 11.17
CA TYR A 108 7.17 -4.69 12.26
C TYR A 108 8.19 -5.01 13.34
N PHE A 109 7.69 -5.27 14.54
CA PHE A 109 8.51 -5.65 15.67
C PHE A 109 7.76 -6.57 16.62
N THR A 110 8.48 -7.45 17.30
CA THR A 110 7.92 -8.31 18.35
C THR A 110 8.78 -8.26 19.60
N TYR A 111 8.14 -8.09 20.75
CA TYR A 111 8.81 -8.02 22.04
C TYR A 111 8.17 -8.96 23.07
N ASP A 112 8.98 -9.48 23.98
CA ASP A 112 8.49 -10.27 25.11
C ASP A 112 7.90 -9.38 26.22
N LEU A 113 7.36 -9.98 27.27
CA LEU A 113 6.81 -9.27 28.43
C LEU A 113 7.84 -8.42 29.21
N LYS A 114 9.14 -8.60 28.98
CA LYS A 114 10.21 -7.79 29.58
C LYS A 114 10.64 -6.63 28.67
N GLY A 115 10.15 -6.59 27.43
CA GLY A 115 10.49 -5.61 26.42
C GLY A 115 11.73 -5.99 25.59
N ASP A 116 12.20 -7.23 25.67
CA ASP A 116 13.30 -7.72 24.84
C ASP A 116 12.74 -8.08 23.45
N GLU A 117 13.46 -7.70 22.39
CA GLU A 117 13.13 -8.08 21.02
C GLU A 117 13.21 -9.60 20.83
N VAL A 118 12.20 -10.17 20.18
CA VAL A 118 12.12 -11.60 19.89
C VAL A 118 12.10 -11.82 18.39
N TYR A 119 12.96 -12.72 17.92
CA TYR A 119 13.00 -13.20 16.54
C TYR A 119 12.46 -14.63 16.45
N GLY A 120 11.90 -15.01 15.30
CA GLY A 120 11.35 -16.34 15.05
C GLY A 120 9.82 -16.35 14.99
N ALA A 121 9.25 -17.47 14.55
CA ALA A 121 7.82 -17.65 14.36
C ALA A 121 7.03 -17.41 15.65
N GLN A 122 6.11 -16.45 15.58
CA GLN A 122 5.16 -16.15 16.66
C GLN A 122 3.76 -16.48 16.19
N LYS A 123 2.90 -16.99 17.08
CA LYS A 123 1.52 -17.32 16.70
C LYS A 123 0.53 -17.02 17.79
N TRP A 124 -0.71 -16.79 17.40
CA TRP A 124 -1.81 -16.77 18.35
C TRP A 124 -2.08 -18.20 18.84
N ASN A 125 -2.13 -18.40 20.16
CA ASN A 125 -2.65 -19.62 20.76
C ASN A 125 -4.16 -19.48 21.02
N LYS A 126 -4.95 -19.64 19.96
CA LYS A 126 -6.41 -19.51 19.98
C LYS A 126 -7.04 -20.90 19.78
N PRO A 127 -7.94 -21.35 20.67
CA PRO A 127 -8.66 -22.61 20.45
C PRO A 127 -9.53 -22.56 19.20
N ASP A 128 -9.78 -23.72 18.59
CA ASP A 128 -10.67 -23.87 17.45
C ASP A 128 -12.06 -23.24 17.72
N GLY A 129 -12.59 -22.53 16.73
CA GLY A 129 -13.87 -21.83 16.77
C GLY A 129 -13.84 -20.50 17.54
N THR A 130 -12.69 -20.08 18.06
CA THR A 130 -12.57 -18.77 18.73
C THR A 130 -12.33 -17.63 17.74
N GLN A 131 -12.30 -16.41 18.29
CA GLN A 131 -12.20 -15.17 17.51
C GLN A 131 -11.00 -14.34 17.98
N ILE A 132 -10.29 -13.77 17.02
CA ILE A 132 -9.43 -12.61 17.22
C ILE A 132 -10.30 -11.36 17.15
N ARG A 133 -10.33 -10.60 18.23
CA ARG A 133 -11.15 -9.40 18.38
C ARG A 133 -10.32 -8.18 18.02
N ILE A 134 -10.86 -7.34 17.14
CA ILE A 134 -10.14 -6.21 16.55
C ILE A 134 -10.89 -4.93 16.89
N TYR A 135 -10.21 -3.99 17.53
CA TYR A 135 -10.74 -2.64 17.75
C TYR A 135 -10.11 -1.68 16.74
N ILE A 136 -10.94 -0.91 16.03
CA ILE A 136 -10.45 0.13 15.11
C ILE A 136 -10.49 1.48 15.83
N GLN A 137 -9.33 2.11 15.96
CA GLN A 137 -9.20 3.47 16.46
C GLN A 137 -9.06 4.46 15.29
N ASN A 138 -10.18 5.06 14.87
CA ASN A 138 -10.23 6.00 13.73
C ASN A 138 -9.82 7.43 14.12
N LEU A 139 -8.56 7.65 14.50
CA LEU A 139 -8.04 8.98 14.85
C LEU A 139 -7.90 9.90 13.63
N ALA A 140 -7.88 9.33 12.43
CA ALA A 140 -7.82 10.05 11.17
C ALA A 140 -9.18 10.62 10.72
N ASN A 141 -10.28 10.27 11.38
CA ASN A 141 -11.65 10.59 10.98
C ASN A 141 -11.94 10.18 9.53
N LEU A 142 -11.55 8.95 9.16
CA LEU A 142 -11.88 8.37 7.86
C LEU A 142 -13.39 8.19 7.72
N SER A 143 -13.87 8.25 6.48
CA SER A 143 -15.27 7.99 6.13
C SER A 143 -15.64 6.52 6.39
N ASP A 144 -16.95 6.25 6.54
CA ASP A 144 -17.47 4.89 6.68
C ASP A 144 -17.08 3.98 5.50
N GLU A 145 -16.96 4.54 4.31
CA GLU A 145 -16.49 3.83 3.12
C GLU A 145 -15.05 3.35 3.26
N LYS A 146 -14.12 4.24 3.68
CA LYS A 146 -12.73 3.87 3.96
C LYS A 146 -12.65 2.86 5.09
N ILE A 147 -13.45 3.01 6.14
CA ILE A 147 -13.52 2.03 7.24
C ILE A 147 -14.03 0.68 6.74
N ARG A 148 -14.99 0.65 5.81
CA ARG A 148 -15.44 -0.60 5.19
C ARG A 148 -14.28 -1.30 4.46
N LEU A 149 -13.45 -0.58 3.72
CA LEU A 149 -12.29 -1.16 3.03
C LEU A 149 -11.28 -1.78 4.01
N VAL A 150 -11.00 -1.10 5.13
CA VAL A 150 -10.17 -1.64 6.22
C VAL A 150 -10.76 -2.95 6.75
N LYS A 151 -12.08 -2.99 6.98
CA LYS A 151 -12.76 -4.21 7.43
C LYS A 151 -12.68 -5.32 6.40
N GLU A 152 -12.97 -5.03 5.14
CA GLU A 152 -12.96 -6.01 4.04
C GLU A 152 -11.57 -6.63 3.81
N ALA A 153 -10.50 -5.85 3.95
CA ALA A 153 -9.12 -6.33 3.89
C ALA A 153 -8.82 -7.45 4.92
N ILE A 154 -9.57 -7.50 6.02
CA ILE A 154 -9.41 -8.51 7.07
C ILE A 154 -10.49 -9.59 6.95
N THR A 155 -11.76 -9.20 6.78
CA THR A 155 -12.91 -10.10 6.90
C THR A 155 -13.38 -10.74 5.61
N SER A 156 -12.87 -10.33 4.45
CA SER A 156 -13.24 -10.96 3.19
C SER A 156 -12.79 -12.43 3.15
N LYS A 157 -13.69 -13.29 2.68
CA LYS A 157 -13.44 -14.71 2.39
C LYS A 157 -13.34 -14.97 0.90
N GLU A 158 -13.50 -13.93 0.09
CA GLU A 158 -13.52 -14.07 -1.35
C GLU A 158 -12.11 -14.35 -1.89
N THR A 159 -12.06 -15.06 -3.00
CA THR A 159 -10.84 -15.39 -3.71
C THR A 159 -10.96 -15.00 -5.18
N ILE A 160 -9.86 -14.50 -5.74
CA ILE A 160 -9.69 -14.35 -7.19
C ILE A 160 -8.66 -15.34 -7.70
N SER A 161 -8.83 -15.75 -8.95
CA SER A 161 -7.85 -16.58 -9.66
C SER A 161 -7.17 -15.71 -10.70
N VAL A 162 -5.84 -15.59 -10.61
CA VAL A 162 -5.05 -14.73 -11.48
C VAL A 162 -4.08 -15.57 -12.28
N ASP A 163 -3.98 -15.30 -13.59
CA ASP A 163 -2.99 -15.94 -14.45
C ASP A 163 -1.57 -15.49 -14.06
N ASP A 164 -0.68 -16.45 -13.84
CA ASP A 164 0.68 -16.25 -13.36
C ASP A 164 1.56 -15.44 -14.34
N SER A 165 1.14 -15.33 -15.61
CA SER A 165 1.78 -14.44 -16.58
C SER A 165 1.60 -12.96 -16.24
N LEU A 166 0.54 -12.60 -15.52
CA LEU A 166 0.28 -11.22 -15.07
C LEU A 166 1.17 -10.81 -13.90
N THR A 167 1.70 -11.79 -13.16
CA THR A 167 2.64 -11.60 -12.04
C THR A 167 4.08 -11.92 -12.43
N HIS A 168 4.32 -12.26 -13.71
CA HIS A 168 5.61 -12.73 -14.22
C HIS A 168 6.16 -13.99 -13.51
N LYS A 169 5.31 -14.75 -12.82
CA LYS A 169 5.72 -15.97 -12.10
C LYS A 169 5.73 -17.22 -12.99
N ALA A 170 4.90 -17.27 -14.05
CA ALA A 170 4.90 -18.39 -15.00
C ALA A 170 4.36 -17.99 -16.39
N PRO A 171 4.54 -18.82 -17.43
CA PRO A 171 3.86 -18.65 -18.72
C PRO A 171 2.33 -18.70 -18.57
N SER A 172 1.62 -18.09 -19.54
CA SER A 172 0.15 -18.05 -19.53
C SER A 172 -0.47 -19.45 -19.51
N GLY A 173 -1.55 -19.60 -18.75
CA GLY A 173 -2.28 -20.86 -18.57
C GLY A 173 -2.21 -21.43 -17.16
N ASN A 174 -1.19 -21.07 -16.38
CA ASN A 174 -1.15 -21.35 -14.94
C ASN A 174 -1.84 -20.22 -14.18
N LYS A 175 -2.61 -20.56 -13.16
CA LYS A 175 -3.31 -19.59 -12.31
C LYS A 175 -3.01 -19.83 -10.85
N SER A 176 -2.74 -18.76 -10.11
CA SER A 176 -2.64 -18.76 -8.66
C SER A 176 -3.92 -18.18 -8.04
N THR A 177 -4.27 -18.69 -6.86
CA THR A 177 -5.38 -18.16 -6.05
C THR A 177 -4.87 -17.02 -5.16
N PHE A 178 -5.65 -15.94 -5.05
CA PHE A 178 -5.39 -14.86 -4.12
C PHE A 178 -6.63 -14.61 -3.26
N TYR A 179 -6.42 -14.36 -1.97
CA TYR A 179 -7.50 -14.07 -1.02
C TYR A 179 -7.63 -12.55 -0.83
N LEU A 180 -8.85 -12.04 -0.98
CA LEU A 180 -9.12 -10.59 -0.88
C LEU A 180 -8.95 -10.06 0.55
N GLY A 181 -9.05 -10.94 1.53
CA GLY A 181 -8.76 -10.68 2.93
C GLY A 181 -8.37 -11.95 3.68
N TRP A 182 -7.96 -11.77 4.93
CA TRP A 182 -7.36 -12.84 5.73
C TRP A 182 -8.34 -13.88 6.26
N SER A 183 -9.63 -13.55 6.43
CA SER A 183 -10.61 -14.50 6.99
C SER A 183 -10.81 -15.74 6.12
N GLY A 184 -10.62 -15.63 4.80
CA GLY A 184 -10.59 -16.81 3.92
C GLY A 184 -9.46 -17.78 4.23
N VAL A 185 -8.34 -17.30 4.75
CA VAL A 185 -7.19 -18.10 5.18
C VAL A 185 -7.41 -18.63 6.60
N MET A 186 -7.77 -17.74 7.53
CA MET A 186 -7.86 -18.06 8.96
C MET A 186 -8.91 -19.15 9.25
N GLU A 187 -10.11 -19.04 8.67
CA GLU A 187 -11.20 -19.96 9.00
C GLU A 187 -11.01 -21.36 8.43
N ASN A 188 -10.40 -21.46 7.24
CA ASN A 188 -10.23 -22.73 6.55
C ASN A 188 -9.15 -23.60 7.22
N GLU A 189 -8.02 -23.00 7.61
CA GLU A 189 -6.85 -23.76 8.08
C GLU A 189 -6.48 -23.53 9.54
N LEU A 190 -6.68 -22.31 10.05
CA LEU A 190 -6.32 -21.99 11.42
C LEU A 190 -7.48 -22.19 12.39
N HIS A 191 -8.68 -22.44 11.86
CA HIS A 191 -9.92 -22.70 12.61
C HIS A 191 -10.32 -21.60 13.60
N PHE A 192 -9.83 -20.37 13.45
CA PHE A 192 -10.32 -19.19 14.14
C PHE A 192 -10.66 -18.06 13.15
N SER A 193 -11.44 -17.08 13.60
CA SER A 193 -11.95 -15.99 12.77
C SER A 193 -11.59 -14.62 13.32
N ALA A 194 -11.75 -13.57 12.52
CA ALA A 194 -11.60 -12.18 12.95
C ALA A 194 -12.98 -11.52 13.17
N VAL A 195 -13.12 -10.76 14.25
CA VAL A 195 -14.34 -9.98 14.53
C VAL A 195 -13.98 -8.57 14.98
N PHE A 196 -14.79 -7.58 14.60
CA PHE A 196 -14.64 -6.22 15.10
C PHE A 196 -15.42 -6.02 16.40
N VAL A 197 -14.80 -5.34 17.36
CA VAL A 197 -15.40 -4.99 18.65
C VAL A 197 -15.39 -3.47 18.85
N ASP A 198 -16.29 -2.98 19.71
CA ASP A 198 -16.49 -1.54 19.93
C ASP A 198 -15.62 -0.97 21.08
N SER A 199 -14.85 -1.82 21.75
CA SER A 199 -14.10 -1.49 22.95
C SER A 199 -12.68 -2.04 22.87
N VAL A 200 -11.70 -1.17 23.17
CA VAL A 200 -10.29 -1.53 23.23
C VAL A 200 -10.01 -2.62 24.28
N ASN A 201 -10.74 -2.60 25.40
CA ASN A 201 -10.55 -3.57 26.49
C ASN A 201 -10.97 -4.99 26.11
N ASP A 202 -11.78 -5.12 25.06
CA ASP A 202 -12.26 -6.40 24.55
C ASP A 202 -11.49 -6.86 23.31
N SER A 203 -10.45 -6.13 22.91
CA SER A 203 -9.68 -6.40 21.70
C SER A 203 -8.41 -7.20 21.99
N ASP A 204 -8.08 -8.08 21.06
CA ASP A 204 -6.78 -8.75 20.97
C ASP A 204 -5.83 -7.95 20.04
N ILE A 205 -6.39 -7.23 19.06
CA ILE A 205 -5.65 -6.36 18.14
C ILE A 205 -6.26 -4.96 18.14
N VAL A 206 -5.41 -3.93 18.25
CA VAL A 206 -5.81 -2.53 18.06
C VAL A 206 -5.27 -2.04 16.72
N LEU A 207 -6.15 -1.60 15.83
CA LEU A 207 -5.81 -1.01 14.54
C LEU A 207 -6.04 0.51 14.59
N SER A 208 -4.95 1.26 14.68
CA SER A 208 -4.94 2.72 14.77
C SER A 208 -4.76 3.35 13.40
N LEU A 209 -5.71 4.18 12.99
CA LEU A 209 -5.68 4.95 11.74
C LEU A 209 -5.36 6.40 12.10
N ILE A 210 -4.17 6.90 11.76
CA ILE A 210 -3.71 8.22 12.21
C ILE A 210 -3.41 9.17 11.04
N ARG A 211 -3.43 10.49 11.29
CA ARG A 211 -3.12 11.52 10.26
C ARG A 211 -1.66 11.87 10.17
N THR A 212 -0.87 11.51 11.17
CA THR A 212 0.54 11.88 11.23
C THR A 212 1.33 10.94 10.33
N LYS A 213 2.26 11.50 9.57
CA LYS A 213 3.29 10.74 8.87
C LYS A 213 4.29 10.18 9.86
N ASN A 214 4.86 9.03 9.54
CA ASN A 214 6.02 8.50 10.24
C ASN A 214 7.29 9.26 9.82
N MET A 215 8.24 9.46 10.74
CA MET A 215 9.50 10.17 10.46
C MET A 215 10.42 9.41 9.49
N ASP A 216 10.33 8.09 9.48
CA ASP A 216 11.09 7.18 8.60
C ASP A 216 10.28 6.75 7.36
N ASP A 217 9.18 7.46 7.07
CA ASP A 217 8.32 7.28 5.90
C ASP A 217 7.60 5.91 5.84
N TYR A 218 7.41 5.27 6.99
CA TYR A 218 6.55 4.09 7.09
C TYR A 218 5.08 4.45 6.83
N SER A 219 4.43 3.67 5.96
CA SER A 219 3.00 3.73 5.68
C SER A 219 2.18 2.89 6.66
N GLY A 220 2.78 1.81 7.17
CA GLY A 220 2.19 0.91 8.15
C GLY A 220 3.24 0.41 9.14
N TRP A 221 2.79 0.05 10.33
CA TRP A 221 3.63 -0.55 11.34
C TRP A 221 2.86 -1.50 12.25
N THR A 222 3.46 -2.65 12.58
CA THR A 222 2.86 -3.64 13.47
C THR A 222 3.78 -4.00 14.62
N GLU A 223 3.23 -3.96 15.84
CA GLU A 223 3.92 -4.35 17.06
C GLU A 223 3.16 -5.47 17.76
N SER A 224 3.86 -6.52 18.16
CA SER A 224 3.27 -7.62 18.91
C SER A 224 3.96 -7.85 20.25
N THR A 225 3.17 -8.03 21.29
CA THR A 225 3.66 -8.52 22.59
C THR A 225 3.50 -10.04 22.63
N THR A 226 4.57 -10.75 22.98
CA THR A 226 4.56 -12.21 23.07
C THR A 226 4.97 -12.73 24.44
N LYS A 227 4.61 -13.99 24.69
CA LYS A 227 5.11 -14.78 25.81
C LYS A 227 5.28 -16.22 25.35
N ASP A 228 6.48 -16.77 25.54
CA ASP A 228 6.79 -18.18 25.21
C ASP A 228 6.48 -18.57 23.74
N GLY A 229 6.63 -17.62 22.81
CA GLY A 229 6.33 -17.82 21.37
C GLY A 229 4.87 -17.53 20.97
N GLU A 230 4.02 -17.19 21.95
CA GLU A 230 2.61 -16.91 21.74
C GLU A 230 2.33 -15.41 21.72
N ILE A 231 1.61 -14.95 20.70
CA ILE A 231 1.12 -13.58 20.60
C ILE A 231 0.01 -13.37 21.64
N LEU A 232 0.19 -12.36 22.48
CA LEU A 232 -0.77 -11.96 23.50
C LEU A 232 -1.62 -10.77 23.03
N HIS A 233 -0.99 -9.83 22.33
CA HIS A 233 -1.60 -8.58 21.88
C HIS A 233 -0.84 -8.05 20.65
N SER A 234 -1.54 -7.41 19.71
CA SER A 234 -0.90 -6.69 18.60
C SER A 234 -1.48 -5.28 18.42
N ASN A 235 -0.61 -4.33 18.09
CA ASN A 235 -0.97 -2.98 17.71
C ASN A 235 -0.55 -2.73 16.26
N ILE A 236 -1.51 -2.39 15.41
CA ILE A 236 -1.28 -1.97 14.04
C ILE A 236 -1.47 -0.45 13.98
N THR A 237 -0.55 0.25 13.33
CA THR A 237 -0.67 1.68 13.04
C THR A 237 -0.57 1.91 11.53
N ILE A 238 -1.58 2.57 10.97
CA ILE A 238 -1.56 3.05 9.59
C ILE A 238 -1.33 4.56 9.62
N PHE A 239 -0.18 4.98 9.10
CA PHE A 239 0.23 6.38 9.06
C PHE A 239 -0.44 7.12 7.91
N ASP A 240 -0.67 8.42 8.10
CA ASP A 240 -1.27 9.31 7.10
C ASP A 240 -2.55 8.77 6.42
N ALA A 241 -3.35 7.98 7.15
CA ALA A 241 -4.44 7.18 6.59
C ALA A 241 -5.54 7.99 5.87
N HIS A 242 -5.61 9.30 6.16
CA HIS A 242 -6.53 10.22 5.49
C HIS A 242 -6.13 10.47 4.02
N GLU A 243 -4.83 10.62 3.77
CA GLU A 243 -4.26 10.92 2.45
C GLU A 243 -3.97 9.65 1.64
N VAL A 244 -3.82 8.51 2.30
CA VAL A 244 -3.67 7.21 1.62
C VAL A 244 -4.92 6.92 0.79
N SER A 245 -4.71 6.50 -0.46
CA SER A 245 -5.79 6.09 -1.35
C SER A 245 -6.51 4.83 -0.83
N ASP A 246 -7.73 4.62 -1.29
CA ASP A 246 -8.56 3.48 -0.89
C ASP A 246 -7.88 2.12 -1.14
N GLN A 247 -7.20 1.99 -2.28
CA GLN A 247 -6.49 0.77 -2.64
C GLN A 247 -5.24 0.54 -1.77
N ASN A 248 -4.44 1.59 -1.58
CA ASN A 248 -3.25 1.49 -0.74
C ASN A 248 -3.64 1.25 0.72
N LEU A 249 -4.73 1.85 1.20
CA LEU A 249 -5.24 1.63 2.55
C LEU A 249 -5.57 0.15 2.76
N GLY A 250 -6.32 -0.47 1.84
CA GLY A 250 -6.59 -1.91 1.91
C GLY A 250 -5.30 -2.75 1.83
N THR A 251 -4.33 -2.33 1.02
CA THR A 251 -3.05 -3.03 0.84
C THR A 251 -2.21 -3.04 2.12
N ILE A 252 -1.98 -1.86 2.72
CA ILE A 252 -1.23 -1.72 3.97
C ILE A 252 -1.94 -2.50 5.07
N VAL A 253 -3.27 -2.39 5.18
CA VAL A 253 -4.02 -3.14 6.20
C VAL A 253 -3.85 -4.66 6.03
N ARG A 254 -3.89 -5.20 4.81
CA ARG A 254 -3.62 -6.64 4.60
C ARG A 254 -2.19 -7.00 5.04
N HIS A 255 -1.20 -6.20 4.66
CA HIS A 255 0.19 -6.43 5.01
C HIS A 255 0.41 -6.43 6.54
N GLU A 256 0.01 -5.34 7.21
CA GLU A 256 0.16 -5.19 8.66
C GLU A 256 -0.64 -6.23 9.44
N PHE A 257 -1.83 -6.61 8.95
CA PHE A 257 -2.57 -7.70 9.57
C PHE A 257 -1.86 -9.05 9.41
N GLY A 258 -1.13 -9.28 8.32
CA GLY A 258 -0.26 -10.44 8.16
C GLY A 258 0.81 -10.52 9.26
N HIS A 259 1.48 -9.41 9.54
CA HIS A 259 2.39 -9.30 10.68
C HIS A 259 1.70 -9.57 12.02
N ALA A 260 0.50 -9.01 12.21
CA ALA A 260 -0.24 -9.22 13.45
C ALA A 260 -0.70 -10.67 13.64
N LEU A 261 -0.77 -11.46 12.58
CA LEU A 261 -1.00 -12.91 12.62
C LEU A 261 0.28 -13.73 12.86
N GLY A 262 1.46 -13.11 12.74
CA GLY A 262 2.76 -13.73 13.00
C GLY A 262 3.69 -13.85 11.79
N LEU A 263 3.28 -13.41 10.60
CA LEU A 263 4.14 -13.48 9.41
C LEU A 263 5.29 -12.47 9.50
N GLY A 264 6.49 -12.88 9.12
CA GLY A 264 7.59 -11.96 8.82
C GLY A 264 7.49 -11.37 7.41
N HIS A 265 8.52 -10.62 7.02
CA HIS A 265 8.61 -10.13 5.64
C HIS A 265 8.97 -11.27 4.66
N SER A 266 8.36 -11.22 3.47
CA SER A 266 8.73 -12.05 2.33
C SER A 266 10.03 -11.56 1.69
N THR A 267 10.76 -12.48 1.07
CA THR A 267 11.92 -12.16 0.21
C THR A 267 11.55 -11.90 -1.24
N ASP A 268 10.30 -12.20 -1.65
CA ASP A 268 9.81 -12.00 -3.02
C ASP A 268 9.27 -10.57 -3.19
N PRO A 269 9.87 -9.71 -4.04
CA PRO A 269 9.45 -8.32 -4.23
C PRO A 269 8.04 -8.17 -4.84
N THR A 270 7.46 -9.24 -5.36
CA THR A 270 6.11 -9.25 -5.94
C THR A 270 5.04 -9.68 -4.94
N ASP A 271 5.45 -10.11 -3.75
CA ASP A 271 4.56 -10.64 -2.72
C ASP A 271 3.97 -9.53 -1.85
N LEU A 272 2.80 -9.78 -1.25
CA LEU A 272 2.13 -8.83 -0.37
C LEU A 272 2.99 -8.52 0.85
N MET A 273 3.69 -9.51 1.42
CA MET A 273 4.46 -9.38 2.66
C MET A 273 5.89 -8.87 2.43
N PHE A 274 6.25 -8.39 1.24
CA PHE A 274 7.56 -7.77 1.00
C PHE A 274 7.70 -6.42 1.76
N PRO A 275 8.89 -6.06 2.31
CA PRO A 275 9.05 -4.86 3.16
C PRO A 275 8.69 -3.52 2.51
N THR A 276 8.71 -3.46 1.18
CA THR A 276 8.30 -2.30 0.41
C THR A 276 7.26 -2.72 -0.63
N VAL A 277 5.99 -2.65 -0.26
CA VAL A 277 4.91 -3.19 -1.10
C VAL A 277 4.78 -2.36 -2.38
N THR A 278 5.08 -2.99 -3.51
CA THR A 278 4.94 -2.44 -4.87
C THR A 278 4.15 -3.37 -5.79
N THR A 279 3.57 -4.44 -5.23
CA THR A 279 2.94 -5.51 -6.01
C THR A 279 1.73 -5.01 -6.81
N ALA A 280 1.58 -5.55 -8.03
CA ALA A 280 0.43 -5.29 -8.86
C ALA A 280 -0.85 -5.98 -8.35
N ILE A 281 -0.70 -7.00 -7.49
CA ILE A 281 -1.79 -7.79 -6.94
C ILE A 281 -1.66 -7.78 -5.41
N PRO A 282 -2.18 -6.76 -4.72
CA PRO A 282 -1.98 -6.55 -3.29
C PRO A 282 -2.94 -7.39 -2.44
N TYR A 283 -2.99 -8.69 -2.70
CA TYR A 283 -3.86 -9.66 -2.03
C TYR A 283 -3.03 -10.80 -1.47
N VAL A 284 -3.60 -11.53 -0.51
CA VAL A 284 -2.90 -12.62 0.18
C VAL A 284 -2.66 -13.74 -0.83
N SER A 285 -1.40 -14.10 -1.02
CA SER A 285 -0.97 -15.12 -1.98
C SER A 285 -1.06 -16.53 -1.38
N GLU A 286 -0.96 -17.55 -2.23
CA GLU A 286 -0.80 -18.94 -1.77
C GLU A 286 0.50 -19.13 -0.96
N CYS A 287 1.52 -18.29 -1.18
CA CYS A 287 2.74 -18.34 -0.38
C CYS A 287 2.52 -17.81 1.04
N ASP A 288 1.87 -16.65 1.16
CA ASP A 288 1.49 -16.06 2.45
C ASP A 288 0.68 -17.05 3.28
N TYR A 289 -0.31 -17.67 2.63
CA TYR A 289 -1.12 -18.74 3.17
C TYR A 289 -0.26 -19.90 3.68
N ALA A 290 0.64 -20.44 2.85
CA ALA A 290 1.44 -21.61 3.20
C ALA A 290 2.41 -21.32 4.35
N ALA A 291 3.01 -20.13 4.37
CA ALA A 291 3.88 -19.70 5.46
C ALA A 291 3.11 -19.54 6.77
N LEU A 292 1.91 -18.96 6.74
CA LEU A 292 1.08 -18.83 7.92
C LEU A 292 0.68 -20.22 8.47
N VAL A 293 0.28 -21.14 7.60
CA VAL A 293 0.00 -22.53 8.00
C VAL A 293 1.24 -23.20 8.61
N SER A 294 2.43 -22.97 8.06
CA SER A 294 3.69 -23.49 8.61
C SER A 294 3.97 -22.96 10.02
N ILE A 295 3.73 -21.68 10.28
CA ILE A 295 3.88 -21.08 11.62
C ILE A 295 2.95 -21.76 12.61
N TYR A 296 1.67 -21.93 12.26
CA TYR A 296 0.66 -22.43 13.19
C TYR A 296 0.75 -23.94 13.43
N ASN A 297 1.04 -24.72 12.38
CA ASN A 297 1.07 -26.18 12.45
C ASN A 297 2.46 -26.76 12.73
N LEU A 298 3.53 -26.11 12.26
CA LEU A 298 4.90 -26.64 12.33
C LEU A 298 5.82 -25.84 13.25
N GLY A 299 5.43 -24.62 13.64
CA GLY A 299 6.26 -23.72 14.46
C GLY A 299 7.53 -23.25 13.74
N SER A 300 7.49 -23.20 12.40
CA SER A 300 8.64 -22.83 11.55
C SER A 300 8.45 -21.45 10.91
N ASP A 301 9.50 -20.62 10.96
CA ASP A 301 9.52 -19.22 10.51
C ASP A 301 10.00 -19.03 9.06
N VAL A 302 9.87 -20.05 8.22
CA VAL A 302 10.38 -19.96 6.85
C VAL A 302 9.31 -19.36 5.95
N HIS A 303 9.26 -18.03 5.86
CA HIS A 303 8.48 -17.32 4.85
C HIS A 303 9.34 -17.07 3.59
N THR A 304 9.66 -18.15 2.88
CA THR A 304 10.38 -18.09 1.59
C THR A 304 9.40 -18.33 0.46
N CYS A 305 9.05 -17.27 -0.26
CA CYS A 305 8.24 -17.34 -1.47
C CYS A 305 9.11 -17.60 -2.70
N GLU A 306 9.72 -18.78 -2.76
CA GLU A 306 10.41 -19.26 -3.97
C GLU A 306 9.49 -20.28 -4.68
N LYS A 307 9.17 -20.03 -5.95
CA LYS A 307 8.60 -21.02 -6.87
C LYS A 307 9.69 -21.50 -7.83
#